data_AF-A0A7K3ZP04-F1
#
_entry.id   AF-A0A7K3ZP04-F1
#
_cell.length_a   1.000
_cell.length_b   1.000
_cell.length_c   1.000
_cell.angle_alpha   90.00
_cell.angle_beta   90.00
_cell.angle_gamma   90.00
#
_symmetry.space_group_name_H-M   'P 1'
#
loop_
_entity.id
_entity.type
_entity.pdbx_description
1 polymer ?
#
loop_
_entity_poly.entity_id
_entity_poly.type
_entity_poly.pdbx_seq_one_letter_code
_entity_poly.pdbx_strand_id
1 'polypeptide(L)'
;MSMEPTGKRDSDAYSKKMVEAKDELSQLQAELNNVLVKFCLRALRVFQSTRPEPLRPGEIALIVNNELVKGVLYELNLQPSIDEIAKTAKEAWAKEQKK
;
A
#
# COMPACT_ATOMS: atom_id res chain seq x y z
N MET A 1 5.14 28.50 43.44
CA MET A 1 5.78 28.68 42.13
C MET A 1 5.17 27.65 41.19
N SER A 2 4.22 28.08 40.38
CA SER A 2 3.47 27.22 39.47
C SER A 2 4.21 27.20 38.13
N MET A 3 4.84 26.08 37.78
CA MET A 3 5.26 25.83 36.40
C MET A 3 4.06 25.24 35.66
N GLU A 4 3.41 26.04 34.82
CA GLU A 4 2.44 25.54 33.86
C GLU A 4 3.17 24.68 32.79
N PRO A 5 2.61 23.53 32.38
CA PRO A 5 3.18 22.76 31.29
C PRO A 5 2.93 23.52 29.98
N THR A 6 3.99 24.01 29.35
CA THR A 6 3.93 24.70 28.06
C THR A 6 3.56 23.74 26.94
N GLY A 7 2.27 23.57 26.67
CA GLY A 7 1.71 22.75 25.57
C GLY A 7 2.00 23.24 24.14
N LYS A 8 3.00 24.11 23.96
CA LYS A 8 3.42 24.65 22.66
C LYS A 8 4.65 23.95 22.06
N ARG A 9 5.39 23.16 22.85
CA ARG A 9 6.69 22.61 22.42
C ARG A 9 6.58 21.27 21.68
N ASP A 10 5.45 20.59 21.79
CA ASP A 10 5.19 19.31 21.12
C ASP A 10 4.37 19.45 19.83
N SER A 11 3.71 20.60 19.59
CA SER A 11 2.87 20.78 18.40
C SER A 11 3.68 20.80 17.12
N ASP A 12 4.79 21.54 17.08
CA ASP A 12 5.57 21.74 15.85
C ASP A 12 6.32 20.46 15.45
N ALA A 13 6.83 19.71 16.44
CA ALA A 13 7.45 18.42 16.23
C ALA A 13 6.43 17.36 15.79
N TYR A 14 5.22 17.37 16.35
CA TYR A 14 4.12 16.50 15.93
C TYR A 14 3.65 16.81 14.52
N SER A 15 3.46 18.10 14.19
CA SER A 15 3.09 18.55 12.84
C SER A 15 4.15 18.18 11.81
N LYS A 16 5.44 18.31 12.14
CA LYS A 16 6.53 17.89 11.25
C LYS A 16 6.53 16.38 11.01
N LYS A 17 6.39 15.56 12.06
CA LYS A 17 6.28 14.10 11.93
C LYS A 17 5.04 13.67 11.13
N MET A 18 3.93 14.40 11.25
CA MET A 18 2.74 14.13 10.44
C MET A 18 2.96 14.43 8.96
N VAL A 19 3.65 15.53 8.63
CA VAL A 19 3.99 15.86 7.24
C VAL A 19 4.96 14.83 6.67
N GLU A 20 6.01 14.48 7.41
CA GLU A 20 6.97 13.43 7.01
C GLU A 20 6.29 12.08 6.79
N ALA A 21 5.38 11.67 7.70
CA ALA A 21 4.61 10.44 7.54
C ALA A 21 3.67 10.49 6.31
N LYS A 22 3.10 11.65 6.01
CA LYS A 22 2.26 11.83 4.81
C LYS A 22 3.08 11.71 3.52
N ASP A 23 4.27 12.27 3.50
CA ASP A 23 5.17 12.19 2.35
C ASP A 23 5.64 10.75 2.13
N GLU A 24 5.99 10.04 3.22
CA GLU A 24 6.36 8.62 3.18
C GLU A 24 5.19 7.76 2.68
N LEU A 25 3.96 7.97 3.18
CA LEU A 25 2.77 7.25 2.68
C LEU A 25 2.54 7.51 1.20
N SER A 26 2.76 8.73 0.73
CA SER A 26 2.61 9.08 -0.69
C SER A 26 3.65 8.39 -1.56
N GLN A 27 4.89 8.26 -1.06
CA GLN A 27 5.96 7.52 -1.72
C GLN A 27 5.65 6.02 -1.77
N LEU A 28 5.26 5.42 -0.64
CA LEU A 28 4.85 4.02 -0.56
C LEU A 28 3.67 3.72 -1.51
N GLN A 29 2.71 4.62 -1.62
CA GLN A 29 1.61 4.48 -2.57
C GLN A 29 2.09 4.52 -4.02
N ALA A 30 3.04 5.41 -4.36
CA ALA A 30 3.62 5.47 -5.69
C ALA A 30 4.43 4.20 -6.03
N GLU A 31 5.18 3.67 -5.07
CA GLU A 31 5.92 2.42 -5.22
C GLU A 31 4.98 1.23 -5.43
N LEU A 32 3.92 1.12 -4.62
CA LEU A 32 2.90 0.09 -4.78
C LEU A 32 2.23 0.19 -6.16
N ASN A 33 1.82 1.39 -6.58
CA ASN A 33 1.24 1.61 -7.90
C ASN A 33 2.17 1.14 -9.02
N ASN A 34 3.47 1.42 -8.93
CA ASN A 34 4.45 0.95 -9.90
C ASN A 34 4.56 -0.59 -9.95
N VAL A 35 4.49 -1.26 -8.80
CA VAL A 35 4.47 -2.73 -8.73
C VAL A 35 3.21 -3.29 -9.38
N LEU A 36 2.03 -2.72 -9.06
CA LEU A 36 0.75 -3.15 -9.63
C LEU A 36 0.72 -2.95 -11.16
N VAL A 37 1.22 -1.82 -11.68
CA VAL A 37 1.32 -1.57 -13.12
C VAL A 37 2.23 -2.60 -13.81
N LYS A 38 3.41 -2.89 -13.23
CA LYS A 38 4.31 -3.92 -13.77
C LYS A 38 3.67 -5.30 -13.77
N PHE A 39 2.94 -5.65 -12.72
CA PHE A 39 2.18 -6.89 -12.66
C PHE A 39 1.16 -6.97 -13.80
N CYS A 40 0.32 -5.94 -13.98
CA CYS A 40 -0.67 -5.89 -15.06
C CYS A 40 -0.04 -6.04 -16.44
N LEU A 41 1.04 -5.30 -16.73
CA LEU A 41 1.73 -5.40 -18.03
C LEU A 41 2.26 -6.81 -18.29
N ARG A 42 2.78 -7.48 -17.26
CA ARG A 42 3.24 -8.88 -17.37
C ARG A 42 2.07 -9.84 -17.58
N ALA A 43 0.97 -9.68 -16.85
CA ALA A 43 -0.23 -10.49 -17.03
C ALA A 43 -0.78 -10.34 -18.45
N LEU A 44 -0.94 -9.10 -18.93
CA LEU A 44 -1.39 -8.81 -20.30
C LEU A 44 -0.48 -9.45 -21.35
N ARG A 45 0.84 -9.46 -21.14
CA ARG A 45 1.79 -10.14 -22.04
C ARG A 45 1.55 -11.65 -22.09
N VAL A 46 1.25 -12.28 -20.96
CA VAL A 46 0.91 -13.71 -20.91
C VAL A 46 -0.36 -13.97 -21.72
N PHE A 47 -1.43 -13.19 -21.52
CA PHE A 47 -2.67 -13.32 -22.30
C PHE A 47 -2.48 -13.00 -23.80
N GLN A 48 -1.64 -12.02 -24.15
CA GLN A 48 -1.32 -11.71 -25.54
C GLN A 48 -0.61 -12.86 -26.24
N SER A 49 0.26 -13.59 -25.53
CA SER A 49 1.03 -14.71 -26.10
C SER A 49 0.18 -15.91 -26.52
N THR A 50 -1.06 -16.00 -26.05
CA THR A 50 -1.99 -17.07 -26.42
C THR A 50 -2.86 -16.72 -27.63
N ARG A 51 -2.64 -15.55 -28.25
CA ARG A 51 -3.50 -15.01 -29.30
C ARG A 51 -2.71 -14.52 -30.52
N PRO A 52 -3.28 -14.68 -31.73
CA PRO A 52 -2.67 -14.18 -32.96
C PRO A 52 -2.87 -12.66 -33.16
N GLU A 53 -3.85 -12.05 -32.50
CA GLU A 53 -4.19 -10.63 -32.64
C GLU A 53 -3.97 -9.86 -31.32
N PRO A 54 -3.66 -8.54 -31.37
CA PRO A 54 -3.54 -7.71 -30.18
C PRO A 54 -4.80 -7.71 -29.30
N LEU A 55 -4.62 -7.73 -27.99
CA LEU A 55 -5.71 -7.56 -27.03
C LEU A 55 -6.40 -6.21 -27.24
N ARG A 56 -7.73 -6.22 -27.33
CA ARG A 56 -8.53 -5.01 -27.46
C ARG A 56 -8.62 -4.29 -26.11
N PRO A 57 -8.86 -2.97 -26.09
CA PRO A 57 -8.97 -2.20 -24.85
C PRO A 57 -9.96 -2.78 -23.82
N GLY A 58 -11.11 -3.30 -24.27
CA GLY A 58 -12.08 -3.94 -23.38
C GLY A 58 -11.58 -5.25 -22.75
N GLU A 59 -10.77 -6.02 -23.47
CA GLU A 59 -10.15 -7.25 -22.97
C GLU A 59 -9.05 -6.92 -21.96
N ILE A 60 -8.24 -5.90 -22.26
CA ILE A 60 -7.24 -5.37 -21.34
C ILE A 60 -7.89 -4.92 -20.04
N ALA A 61 -8.97 -4.12 -20.11
CA ALA A 61 -9.68 -3.64 -18.93
C ALA A 61 -10.25 -4.79 -18.08
N LEU A 62 -10.80 -5.82 -18.73
CA LEU A 62 -11.36 -6.98 -18.04
C LEU A 62 -10.29 -7.84 -17.36
N ILE A 63 -9.15 -8.06 -18.03
CA ILE A 63 -8.01 -8.79 -17.45
C ILE A 63 -7.45 -8.03 -16.25
N VAL A 64 -7.22 -6.72 -16.38
CA VAL A 64 -6.72 -5.90 -15.27
C VAL A 64 -7.68 -5.95 -14.08
N ASN A 65 -8.99 -5.79 -14.31
CA ASN A 65 -9.96 -5.83 -13.22
C ASN A 65 -10.03 -7.19 -12.53
N ASN A 66 -10.01 -8.29 -13.29
CA ASN A 66 -10.11 -9.63 -12.71
C ASN A 66 -8.83 -10.04 -11.98
N GLU A 67 -7.66 -9.90 -12.61
CA GLU A 67 -6.39 -10.37 -12.05
C GLU A 67 -5.88 -9.45 -10.94
N LEU A 68 -5.95 -8.13 -11.14
CA LEU A 68 -5.42 -7.17 -10.17
C LEU A 68 -6.41 -6.86 -9.06
N VAL A 69 -7.62 -6.41 -9.43
CA VAL A 69 -8.56 -5.85 -8.45
C VAL A 69 -9.28 -6.96 -7.70
N LYS A 70 -9.82 -7.96 -8.41
CA LYS A 70 -10.57 -9.06 -7.79
C LYS A 70 -9.70 -10.20 -7.26
N GLY A 71 -8.52 -10.41 -7.82
CA GLY A 71 -7.54 -11.36 -7.28
C GLY A 71 -6.77 -10.73 -6.13
N VAL A 72 -5.72 -9.98 -6.47
CA VAL A 72 -4.71 -9.52 -5.51
C VAL A 72 -5.25 -8.51 -4.48
N LEU A 73 -5.92 -7.44 -4.93
CA LEU A 73 -6.35 -6.37 -4.02
C LEU A 73 -7.54 -6.77 -3.15
N TYR A 74 -8.43 -7.61 -3.67
CA TYR A 74 -9.56 -8.13 -2.90
C TYR A 74 -9.06 -9.05 -1.78
N GLU A 75 -8.14 -9.96 -2.07
CA GLU A 75 -7.57 -10.87 -1.06
C GLU A 75 -6.91 -10.11 0.09
N LEU A 76 -6.17 -9.04 -0.19
CA LEU A 76 -5.55 -8.19 0.84
C LEU A 76 -6.56 -7.52 1.78
N ASN A 77 -7.81 -7.31 1.32
CA ASN A 77 -8.88 -6.73 2.13
C ASN A 77 -9.70 -7.78 2.88
N LEU A 78 -9.39 -9.07 2.75
CA LEU A 78 -10.07 -10.11 3.51
C LEU A 78 -9.60 -10.13 4.96
N GLN A 79 -10.51 -10.51 5.86
CA GLN A 79 -10.24 -10.55 7.30
C GLN A 79 -8.96 -11.33 7.67
N PRO A 80 -8.66 -12.51 7.09
CA PRO A 80 -7.43 -13.23 7.42
C PRO A 80 -6.15 -12.44 7.11
N SER A 81 -6.13 -11.74 5.96
CA SER A 81 -4.98 -10.89 5.59
C SER A 81 -4.87 -9.69 6.51
N ILE A 82 -6.00 -9.07 6.87
CA ILE A 82 -6.03 -7.97 7.85
C ILE A 82 -5.49 -8.44 9.21
N ASP A 83 -5.91 -9.62 9.67
CA ASP A 83 -5.48 -10.19 10.95
C ASP A 83 -3.97 -10.47 10.96
N GLU A 84 -3.45 -11.01 9.86
CA GLU A 84 -2.02 -11.26 9.68
C GLU A 84 -1.22 -9.94 9.68
N ILE A 85 -1.66 -8.94 8.91
CA ILE A 85 -1.04 -7.60 8.88
C ILE A 85 -1.04 -6.99 10.29
N ALA A 86 -2.16 -7.05 11.01
CA ALA A 86 -2.29 -6.52 12.36
C ALA A 86 -1.35 -7.24 13.35
N LYS A 87 -1.20 -8.56 13.22
CA LYS A 87 -0.25 -9.34 14.02
C LYS A 87 1.18 -8.92 13.73
N THR A 88 1.58 -8.87 12.46
CA THR A 88 2.94 -8.48 12.05
C THR A 88 3.28 -7.06 12.50
N ALA A 89 2.33 -6.12 12.39
CA ALA A 89 2.50 -4.75 12.87
C ALA A 89 2.75 -4.70 14.39
N LYS A 90 1.98 -5.45 15.19
CA LYS A 90 2.18 -5.55 16.65
C LYS A 90 3.55 -6.14 16.99
N GLU A 91 4.00 -7.16 16.27
CA GLU A 91 5.30 -7.78 16.48
C GLU A 91 6.45 -6.84 16.13
N ALA A 92 6.34 -6.07 15.04
CA ALA A 92 7.33 -5.07 14.66
C ALA A 92 7.46 -3.98 15.73
N TRP A 93 6.35 -3.43 16.20
CA TRP A 93 6.32 -2.47 17.29
C TRP A 93 6.98 -3.00 18.57
N ALA A 94 6.63 -4.24 18.97
CA ALA A 94 7.22 -4.86 20.15
C ALA A 94 8.75 -5.07 20.04
N LYS A 95 9.29 -5.23 18.82
CA LYS A 95 10.74 -5.31 18.59
C LYS A 95 11.42 -3.94 18.71
N GLU A 96 10.77 -2.89 18.23
CA GLU A 96 11.28 -1.52 18.34
C GLU A 96 11.34 -1.04 19.79
N GLN A 97 10.36 -1.39 20.61
CA GLN A 97 10.31 -1.04 22.04
C GLN A 97 11.29 -1.83 22.93
N LYS A 98 11.92 -2.88 22.40
CA LYS A 98 12.94 -3.68 23.10
C LYS A 98 14.37 -3.28 22.76
N LYS A 99 14.56 -2.31 21.86
CA LYS A 99 15.84 -1.65 21.60
C LYS A 99 16.00 -0.44 22.50
#